data_AF-A0A290ZUR1-F1
#
_entry.id   AF-A0A290ZUR1-F1
#
_cell.length_a   1.000
_cell.length_b   1.000
_cell.length_c   1.000
_cell.angle_alpha   90.00
_cell.angle_beta   90.00
_cell.angle_gamma   90.00
#
_symmetry.space_group_name_H-M   'P 1'
#
loop_
_entity.id
_entity.type
_entity.pdbx_description
1 polymer ?
#
loop_
_entity_poly.entity_id
_entity_poly.type
_entity_poly.pdbx_seq_one_letter_code
_entity_poly.pdbx_strand_id
1 'polypeptide(L)'
;MTRKDAIHKLLDDAAMELLGFIKDCESKFKDRDRWVPAAEIKDSLDLNFVAVPRSGKQYGPKGWVFATLARMLEDKSLVEYKKTGSRAFYRSAHK
;
A
#
# COMPACT_ATOMS: atom_id res chain seq x y z
N MET A 1 -20.53 -8.88 16.72
CA MET A 1 -19.22 -8.54 16.13
C MET A 1 -18.24 -9.67 16.44
N THR A 2 -17.66 -10.29 15.41
CA THR A 2 -16.74 -11.42 15.55
C THR A 2 -15.28 -10.95 15.52
N ARG A 3 -14.33 -11.83 15.86
CA ARG A 3 -12.89 -11.55 15.71
C ARG A 3 -12.51 -11.25 14.25
N LYS A 4 -13.16 -11.93 13.30
CA LYS A 4 -13.01 -11.67 11.87
C LYS A 4 -13.38 -10.22 11.53
N ASP A 5 -14.55 -9.77 11.99
CA ASP A 5 -15.03 -8.40 11.69
C ASP A 5 -14.07 -7.35 12.26
N ALA A 6 -13.57 -7.57 13.48
CA ALA A 6 -12.63 -6.66 14.12
C ALA A 6 -11.30 -6.56 13.35
N ILE A 7 -10.73 -7.69 12.91
CA ILE A 7 -9.50 -7.71 12.11
C ILE A 7 -9.73 -7.02 10.76
N HIS A 8 -10.84 -7.32 10.09
CA HIS A 8 -11.15 -6.71 8.80
C HIS A 8 -11.35 -5.20 8.92
N LYS A 9 -11.97 -4.72 10.00
CA LYS A 9 -12.08 -3.28 10.26
C LYS A 9 -10.70 -2.63 10.39
N LEU A 10 -9.78 -3.23 11.14
CA LEU A 10 -8.43 -2.69 11.30
C LEU A 10 -7.65 -2.66 9.98
N LEU A 11 -7.80 -3.70 9.14
CA LEU A 11 -7.21 -3.71 7.81
C LEU A 11 -7.82 -2.61 6.93
N ASP A 12 -9.11 -2.35 7.06
CA ASP A 12 -9.80 -1.29 6.32
C ASP A 12 -9.32 0.10 6.74
N ASP A 13 -9.26 0.35 8.06
CA ASP A 13 -8.76 1.59 8.63
C ASP A 13 -7.31 1.83 8.15
N ALA A 14 -6.45 0.81 8.21
CA ALA A 14 -5.07 0.89 7.71
C ALA A 14 -4.97 1.15 6.19
N ALA A 15 -5.88 0.57 5.40
CA ALA A 15 -5.96 0.85 3.97
C ALA A 15 -6.35 2.31 3.71
N MET A 16 -7.29 2.86 4.48
CA MET A 16 -7.68 4.27 4.36
C MET A 16 -6.54 5.24 4.76
N GLU A 17 -5.75 4.91 5.78
CA GLU A 17 -4.53 5.67 6.12
C GLU A 17 -3.50 5.62 4.97
N LEU A 18 -3.31 4.44 4.35
CA LEU A 18 -2.44 4.29 3.17
C LEU A 18 -2.93 5.19 2.01
N LEU A 19 -4.24 5.27 1.77
CA LEU A 19 -4.81 6.17 0.76
C LEU A 19 -4.55 7.64 1.10
N GLY A 20 -4.69 8.03 2.36
CA GLY A 20 -4.37 9.39 2.83
C GLY A 20 -2.93 9.75 2.51
N PHE A 21 -1.99 8.87 2.88
CA PHE A 21 -0.58 9.06 2.59
C PHE A 21 -0.27 9.17 1.09
N ILE A 22 -0.89 8.32 0.25
CA ILE A 22 -0.72 8.40 -1.21
C ILE A 22 -1.13 9.79 -1.70
N LYS A 23 -2.29 10.31 -1.27
CA LYS A 23 -2.79 11.64 -1.66
C LYS A 23 -1.84 12.76 -1.24
N ASP A 24 -1.28 12.70 -0.04
CA ASP A 24 -0.34 13.70 0.44
C ASP A 24 0.94 13.73 -0.42
N CYS A 25 1.41 12.53 -0.82
CA CYS A 25 2.58 12.37 -1.67
C CYS A 25 2.35 12.84 -3.11
N GLU A 26 1.15 12.72 -3.68
CA GLU A 26 0.85 13.11 -5.06
C GLU A 26 1.32 14.54 -5.40
N SER A 27 1.24 15.45 -4.44
CA SER A 27 1.67 16.84 -4.59
C SER A 27 3.15 17.00 -4.96
N LYS A 28 3.99 16.03 -4.58
CA LYS A 28 5.43 15.97 -4.87
C LYS A 28 5.74 15.39 -6.25
N PHE A 29 4.77 14.74 -6.89
CA PHE A 29 4.93 14.03 -8.17
C PHE A 29 4.04 14.64 -9.29
N LYS A 30 3.76 15.95 -9.22
CA LYS A 30 2.91 16.66 -10.21
C LYS A 30 3.45 16.57 -11.65
N ASP A 31 4.76 16.60 -11.81
CA ASP A 31 5.48 16.44 -13.08
C ASP A 31 5.31 15.03 -13.69
N ARG A 32 4.85 14.07 -12.90
CA ARG A 32 4.66 12.67 -13.28
C ARG A 32 3.21 12.24 -13.21
N ASP A 33 2.29 13.18 -13.48
CA ASP A 33 0.85 12.91 -13.45
C ASP A 33 0.40 12.27 -12.11
N ARG A 34 1.02 12.74 -11.03
CA ARG A 34 0.77 12.35 -9.63
C ARG A 34 1.01 10.86 -9.31
N TRP A 35 1.71 10.13 -10.18
CA TRP A 35 2.06 8.74 -9.91
C TRP A 35 3.13 8.62 -8.83
N VAL A 36 2.74 8.14 -7.65
CA VAL A 36 3.62 7.90 -6.49
C VAL A 36 4.29 6.53 -6.63
N PRO A 37 5.63 6.43 -6.55
CA PRO A 37 6.31 5.14 -6.60
C PRO A 37 5.97 4.24 -5.40
N ALA A 38 5.76 2.94 -5.64
CA ALA A 38 5.50 1.97 -4.57
C ALA A 38 6.69 1.84 -3.59
N ALA A 39 7.92 2.09 -4.05
CA ALA A 39 9.09 2.12 -3.17
C ALA A 39 8.99 3.27 -2.15
N GLU A 40 8.67 4.49 -2.61
CA GLU A 40 8.46 5.66 -1.75
C GLU A 40 7.44 5.38 -0.64
N ILE A 41 6.31 4.77 -1.01
CA ILE A 41 5.23 4.48 -0.06
C ILE A 41 5.68 3.45 0.99
N LYS A 42 6.27 2.34 0.55
CA LYS A 42 6.70 1.27 1.46
C LYS A 42 7.82 1.72 2.39
N ASP A 43 8.77 2.48 1.87
CA ASP A 43 9.95 2.89 2.62
C ASP A 43 9.61 4.01 3.60
N SER A 44 8.72 4.95 3.23
CA SER A 44 8.28 6.03 4.12
C SER A 44 7.40 5.55 5.28
N LEU A 45 6.59 4.52 5.04
CA LEU A 45 5.66 3.96 6.03
C LEU A 45 6.19 2.70 6.73
N ASP A 46 7.45 2.30 6.45
CA ASP A 46 8.06 1.07 6.95
C ASP A 46 7.18 -0.19 6.78
N LEU A 47 6.61 -0.36 5.59
CA LEU A 47 5.65 -1.44 5.30
C LEU A 47 6.30 -2.72 4.77
N ASN A 48 7.62 -2.82 4.83
CA ASN A 48 8.37 -4.02 4.48
C ASN A 48 8.64 -4.82 5.76
N PHE A 49 7.89 -5.91 5.98
CA PHE A 49 7.98 -6.70 7.20
C PHE A 49 8.68 -8.04 7.00
N VAL A 50 9.21 -8.57 8.11
CA VAL A 50 9.55 -9.98 8.24
C VAL A 50 8.25 -10.79 8.28
N ALA A 51 7.97 -11.51 7.19
CA ALA A 51 6.69 -12.21 7.00
C ALA A 51 6.74 -13.73 7.32
N VAL A 52 7.72 -14.17 8.12
CA VAL A 52 7.85 -15.58 8.54
C VAL A 52 8.04 -15.67 10.05
N PRO A 53 7.67 -16.79 10.69
CA PRO A 53 7.98 -17.03 12.10
C PRO A 53 9.48 -16.94 12.37
N ARG A 54 9.86 -16.61 13.61
CA ARG A 54 11.28 -16.46 14.01
C ARG A 54 12.13 -17.71 13.77
N SER A 55 11.53 -18.90 13.83
CA SER A 55 12.20 -20.18 13.54
C SER A 55 12.30 -20.49 12.03
N GLY A 56 11.64 -19.71 11.19
CA GLY A 56 11.61 -19.90 9.74
C GLY A 56 12.82 -19.26 9.05
N LYS A 57 13.14 -19.76 7.86
CA LYS A 57 14.13 -19.13 6.98
C LYS A 57 13.50 -17.94 6.26
N GLN A 58 14.07 -16.76 6.46
CA GLN A 58 13.63 -15.55 5.79
C GLN A 58 14.59 -15.14 4.67
N TYR A 59 14.05 -14.57 3.60
CA TYR A 59 14.79 -13.95 2.51
C TYR A 59 14.49 -12.44 2.44
N GLY A 60 14.86 -11.73 3.50
CA GLY A 60 14.68 -10.28 3.66
C GLY A 60 13.22 -9.83 3.92
N PRO A 61 13.02 -8.54 4.26
CA PRO A 61 11.69 -7.95 4.43
C PRO A 61 10.86 -8.00 3.14
N LYS A 62 9.53 -8.10 3.27
CA LYS A 62 8.59 -8.18 2.15
C LYS A 62 7.47 -7.15 2.32
N GLY A 63 7.12 -6.48 1.22
CA GLY A 63 6.02 -5.51 1.18
C GLY A 63 4.63 -6.15 1.06
N TRP A 64 4.39 -7.31 1.69
CA TRP A 64 3.11 -8.01 1.56
C TRP A 64 1.95 -7.24 2.20
N VAL A 65 2.18 -6.61 3.35
CA VAL A 65 1.19 -5.76 4.00
C VAL A 65 0.77 -4.63 3.06
N PHE A 66 1.74 -3.91 2.49
CA PHE A 66 1.46 -2.89 1.48
C PHE A 66 0.64 -3.45 0.30
N ALA A 67 1.04 -4.58 -0.27
CA ALA A 67 0.35 -5.17 -1.41
C ALA A 67 -1.11 -5.54 -1.08
N THR A 68 -1.37 -6.08 0.11
CA THR A 68 -2.72 -6.39 0.58
C THR A 68 -3.58 -5.14 0.75
N LEU A 69 -3.06 -4.12 1.43
CA LEU A 69 -3.79 -2.86 1.65
C LEU A 69 -4.07 -2.13 0.33
N ALA A 70 -3.08 -2.07 -0.57
CA ALA A 70 -3.24 -1.46 -1.90
C ALA A 70 -4.30 -2.21 -2.73
N ARG A 71 -4.34 -3.55 -2.66
CA ARG A 71 -5.37 -4.34 -3.35
C ARG A 71 -6.77 -4.06 -2.79
N MET A 72 -6.92 -3.94 -1.47
CA MET A 72 -8.20 -3.57 -0.84
C MET A 72 -8.70 -2.21 -1.32
N LEU A 73 -7.81 -1.23 -1.50
CA LEU A 73 -8.16 0.07 -2.07
C LEU A 73 -8.52 -0.01 -3.56
N GLU A 74 -7.79 -0.82 -4.32
CA GLU A 74 -8.04 -1.04 -5.75
C GLU A 74 -9.41 -1.71 -5.98
N ASP A 75 -9.77 -2.71 -5.16
CA ASP A 75 -11.09 -3.36 -5.17
C ASP A 75 -12.23 -2.38 -4.91
N LYS A 76 -11.97 -1.32 -4.14
CA LYS A 76 -12.92 -0.22 -3.88
C LYS A 76 -12.85 0.91 -4.91
N SER A 77 -12.00 0.78 -5.94
CA SER A 77 -11.73 1.82 -6.94
C SER A 77 -11.29 3.15 -6.32
N LEU A 78 -10.53 3.09 -5.23
CA LEU A 78 -10.00 4.27 -4.52
C LEU A 78 -8.57 4.63 -4.93
N VAL A 79 -7.84 3.67 -5.52
CA VAL A 79 -6.51 3.88 -6.09
C VAL A 79 -6.43 3.29 -7.48
N GLU A 80 -5.55 3.87 -8.28
CA GLU A 80 -5.13 3.34 -9.58
C GLU A 80 -3.71 2.79 -9.45
N TYR A 81 -3.42 1.76 -10.24
CA TYR A 81 -2.10 1.12 -10.30
C TYR A 81 -1.51 1.22 -11.70
N LYS A 82 -0.21 1.52 -11.77
CA LYS A 82 0.56 1.48 -13.01
C LYS A 82 1.89 0.77 -12.78
N LYS A 83 2.30 -0.03 -13.76
CA LYS A 83 3.64 -0.63 -13.80
C LYS A 83 4.42 -0.12 -15.01
N THR A 84 5.67 0.27 -14.80
CA THR A 84 6.60 0.64 -15.86
C THR A 84 7.92 -0.07 -15.62
N GLY A 85 8.24 -1.05 -16.46
CA GLY A 85 9.36 -1.97 -16.23
C GLY A 85 9.18 -2.75 -14.93
N SER A 86 10.18 -2.69 -14.04
CA SER A 86 10.14 -3.31 -12.71
C SER A 86 9.51 -2.43 -11.62
N ARG A 87 9.15 -1.18 -11.94
CA ARG A 87 8.64 -0.21 -10.96
C ARG A 87 7.11 -0.17 -10.97
N ALA A 88 6.54 -0.22 -9.78
CA ALA A 88 5.12 -0.05 -9.52
C ALA A 88 4.83 1.36 -9.02
N PHE A 89 3.68 1.91 -9.40
CA PHE A 89 3.22 3.24 -9.04
C PHE A 89 1.74 3.21 -8.70
N TYR A 90 1.34 4.10 -7.80
CA TYR A 90 -0.03 4.27 -7.34
C TYR A 90 -0.40 5.74 -7.31
N ARG A 91 -1.68 6.03 -7.48
CA ARG A 91 -2.29 7.34 -7.19
C ARG A 91 -3.71 7.13 -6.72
N SER A 92 -4.30 8.12 -6.06
CA SER A 92 -5.73 8.09 -5.77
C SER A 92 -6.54 8.13 -7.06
N ALA A 93 -7.65 7.40 -7.09
CA ALA A 93 -8.57 7.45 -8.21
C ALA A 93 -9.26 8.83 -8.24
N HIS A 94 -9.23 9.49 -9.39
CA HIS A 94 -9.99 10.71 -9.60
C HIS A 94 -11.47 10.32 -9.80
N LYS A 95 -12.32 10.65 -8.83
CA LYS A 95 -13.77 10.70 -9.05
C LYS A 95 -14.18 12.05 -9.60
#